data_AF-A0A1I3C8R1-F1
#
_entry.id   AF-A0A1I3C8R1-F1
#
_cell.length_a   1.000
_cell.length_b   1.000
_cell.length_c   1.000
_cell.angle_alpha   90.00
_cell.angle_beta   90.00
_cell.angle_gamma   90.00
#
_symmetry.space_group_name_H-M   'P 1'
#
loop_
_entity.id
_entity.type
_entity.pdbx_description
1 polymer ?
#
loop_
_entity_poly.entity_id
_entity_poly.type
_entity_poly.pdbx_seq_one_letter_code
_entity_poly.pdbx_strand_id
1 'polypeptide(L)'
;MKKFGSLLVLCALATLMCVSAPRQAAARPQYLKEFTEKYPKVAAQAMELKCGVCHGEGGKNKKTVSDYGKALGTALGAKNVKDVAKIGEGLDEAAKKDAGDGKTFGDLLADGKLPAAAE
;
A
#
# COMPACT_ATOMS: atom_id res chain seq x y z
N MET A 1 -49.07 44.92 28.25
CA MET A 1 -49.13 45.29 26.82
C MET A 1 -47.71 45.29 26.27
N LYS A 2 -47.44 44.58 25.15
CA LYS A 2 -46.46 44.90 24.10
C LYS A 2 -45.13 45.54 24.58
N LYS A 3 -43.93 44.95 24.39
CA LYS A 3 -43.38 44.56 23.08
C LYS A 3 -42.23 43.54 23.18
N PHE A 4 -42.20 42.72 22.14
CA PHE A 4 -41.12 41.84 21.72
C PHE A 4 -39.81 42.59 21.47
N GLY A 5 -38.70 41.88 21.68
CA GLY A 5 -37.50 42.01 20.87
C GLY A 5 -36.33 42.68 21.55
N SER A 6 -35.42 41.89 22.12
CA SER A 6 -34.00 42.26 22.14
C SER A 6 -33.11 41.02 22.29
N LEU A 7 -32.40 40.71 21.21
CA LEU A 7 -30.99 40.33 21.19
C LEU A 7 -30.55 39.17 22.12
N LEU A 8 -30.69 37.94 21.64
CA LEU A 8 -29.89 36.79 22.09
C LEU A 8 -28.95 36.39 20.95
N VAL A 9 -27.90 37.18 20.79
CA VAL A 9 -26.70 36.82 20.04
C VAL A 9 -25.75 36.13 21.02
N LEU A 10 -24.93 35.21 20.51
CA LEU A 10 -23.87 34.45 21.18
C LEU A 10 -24.30 33.13 21.84
N CYS A 11 -24.43 32.08 21.02
CA CYS A 11 -23.91 30.77 21.41
C CYS A 11 -23.79 29.82 20.21
N ALA A 12 -22.66 29.13 20.14
CA ALA A 12 -22.37 27.94 19.33
C ALA A 12 -22.02 28.14 17.84
N LEU A 13 -20.87 28.76 17.56
CA LEU A 13 -20.01 28.23 16.48
C LEU A 13 -19.30 26.98 17.02
N ALA A 14 -19.99 25.83 16.97
CA ALA A 14 -19.33 24.54 16.99
C ALA A 14 -18.76 24.31 15.59
N THR A 15 -17.58 24.84 15.32
CA THR A 15 -16.80 24.48 14.14
C THR A 15 -16.41 23.02 14.26
N LEU A 16 -17.24 22.16 13.67
CA LEU A 16 -16.96 20.76 13.38
C LEU A 16 -15.72 20.72 12.47
N MET A 17 -14.53 20.72 13.09
CA MET A 17 -13.29 20.38 12.40
C MET A 17 -13.37 18.90 12.08
N CYS A 18 -13.89 18.59 10.90
CA CYS A 18 -13.68 17.31 10.24
C CYS A 18 -12.16 17.11 10.15
N VAL A 19 -11.61 16.33 11.07
CA VAL A 19 -10.27 15.77 10.98
C VAL A 19 -10.27 14.82 9.78
N SER A 20 -10.11 15.39 8.59
CA SER A 20 -9.74 14.64 7.39
C SER A 20 -8.30 14.21 7.58
N ALA A 21 -8.10 13.05 8.20
CA ALA A 21 -6.81 12.39 8.22
C ALA A 21 -6.28 12.33 6.77
N PRO A 22 -5.04 12.77 6.51
CA PRO A 22 -4.52 12.80 5.15
C PRO A 22 -4.49 11.38 4.61
N ARG A 23 -5.34 11.10 3.61
CA ARG A 23 -5.20 9.91 2.78
C ARG A 23 -3.87 10.04 2.05
N GLN A 24 -2.82 9.38 2.55
CA GLN A 24 -1.56 9.28 1.82
C GLN A 24 -1.86 8.69 0.43
N ALA A 25 -1.81 9.54 -0.59
CA ALA A 25 -1.99 9.13 -1.97
C ALA A 25 -0.87 8.14 -2.33
N ALA A 26 -1.22 6.87 -2.50
CA ALA A 26 -0.31 5.88 -3.03
C ALA A 26 -0.04 6.24 -4.49
N ALA A 27 1.22 6.54 -4.84
CA ALA A 27 1.57 7.04 -6.17
C ALA A 27 1.28 6.03 -7.31
N ARG A 28 1.11 4.75 -6.98
CA ARG A 28 0.94 3.64 -7.94
C ARG A 28 0.04 2.54 -7.34
N PRO A 29 -1.27 2.80 -7.18
CA PRO A 29 -2.18 1.88 -6.49
C PRO A 29 -2.33 0.53 -7.21
N GLN A 30 -2.09 0.48 -8.52
CA GLN A 30 -2.22 -0.74 -9.31
C GLN A 30 -1.30 -1.87 -8.80
N TYR A 31 -0.09 -1.57 -8.34
CA TYR A 31 0.83 -2.61 -7.88
C TYR A 31 0.32 -3.33 -6.64
N LEU A 32 -0.17 -2.56 -5.66
CA LEU A 32 -0.72 -3.15 -4.44
C LEU A 32 -2.01 -3.90 -4.75
N LYS A 33 -2.86 -3.33 -5.62
CA LYS A 33 -4.10 -3.98 -6.04
C LYS A 33 -3.82 -5.35 -6.66
N GLU A 34 -3.02 -5.41 -7.72
CA GLU A 34 -2.68 -6.66 -8.39
C GLU A 34 -2.01 -7.66 -7.44
N PHE A 35 -1.12 -7.19 -6.55
CA PHE A 35 -0.51 -8.03 -5.54
C PHE A 35 -1.56 -8.66 -4.61
N THR A 36 -2.49 -7.86 -4.09
CA THR A 36 -3.53 -8.33 -3.16
C THR A 36 -4.56 -9.24 -3.82
N GLU A 37 -4.88 -9.01 -5.10
CA GLU A 37 -5.77 -9.88 -5.88
C GLU A 37 -5.10 -11.22 -6.17
N LYS A 38 -3.80 -11.22 -6.46
CA LYS A 38 -3.02 -12.44 -6.75
C LYS A 38 -2.71 -13.26 -5.50
N TYR A 39 -2.46 -12.61 -4.37
CA TYR A 39 -2.05 -13.26 -3.13
C TYR A 39 -3.05 -13.01 -1.98
N PRO A 40 -4.26 -13.60 -2.03
CA PRO A 40 -5.34 -13.32 -1.07
C PRO A 40 -4.97 -13.68 0.38
N LYS A 41 -4.10 -14.68 0.59
CA LYS A 41 -3.64 -15.11 1.93
C LYS A 41 -2.85 -14.04 2.67
N VAL A 42 -2.19 -13.13 1.96
CA VAL A 42 -1.42 -12.03 2.54
C VAL A 42 -2.05 -10.66 2.30
N ALA A 43 -3.22 -10.61 1.65
CA ALA A 43 -3.83 -9.36 1.21
C ALA A 43 -4.06 -8.37 2.37
N ALA A 44 -4.56 -8.85 3.51
CA ALA A 44 -4.76 -7.99 4.69
C ALA A 44 -3.45 -7.37 5.20
N GLN A 45 -2.39 -8.18 5.33
CA GLN A 45 -1.05 -7.72 5.75
C GLN A 45 -0.47 -6.73 4.73
N ALA A 46 -0.64 -7.02 3.44
CA ALA A 46 -0.18 -6.16 2.36
C ALA A 46 -0.94 -4.82 2.32
N MET A 47 -2.25 -4.81 2.60
CA MET A 47 -3.05 -3.58 2.67
C MET A 47 -2.70 -2.72 3.87
N GLU A 48 -2.24 -3.32 4.97
CA GLU A 48 -1.74 -2.61 6.13
C GLU A 48 -0.39 -1.94 5.82
N LEU A 49 0.56 -2.71 5.27
CA LEU A 49 1.91 -2.23 4.94
C LEU A 49 1.95 -1.34 3.69
N LYS A 50 1.01 -1.52 2.76
CA LYS A 50 0.88 -0.79 1.49
C LYS A 50 2.18 -0.81 0.68
N CYS A 51 2.82 0.36 0.51
CA CYS A 51 4.10 0.49 -0.16
C CYS A 51 5.23 -0.23 0.58
N GLY A 52 5.07 -0.44 1.89
CA GLY A 52 6.04 -1.12 2.76
C GLY A 52 6.25 -2.60 2.45
N VAL A 53 5.39 -3.22 1.64
CA VAL A 53 5.61 -4.59 1.14
C VAL A 53 6.91 -4.65 0.30
N CYS A 54 7.21 -3.58 -0.45
CA CYS A 54 8.34 -3.55 -1.36
C CYS A 54 9.36 -2.44 -1.06
N HIS A 55 8.95 -1.38 -0.37
CA HIS A 55 9.76 -0.19 -0.13
C HIS A 55 10.16 -0.06 1.35
N GLY A 56 11.34 0.50 1.59
CA GLY A 56 11.90 0.64 2.94
C GLY A 56 11.15 1.64 3.82
N GLU A 57 11.45 1.57 5.12
CA GLU A 57 10.88 2.44 6.16
C GLU A 57 9.33 2.44 6.16
N GLY A 58 8.71 1.26 5.99
CA GLY A 58 7.26 1.13 5.92
C GLY A 58 6.64 1.84 4.70
N GLY A 59 7.40 1.93 3.60
CA GLY A 59 6.97 2.57 2.37
C GLY A 59 7.26 4.07 2.27
N LYS A 60 7.92 4.65 3.28
CA LYS A 60 8.33 6.07 3.27
C LYS A 60 9.50 6.30 2.33
N ASN A 61 10.39 5.33 2.21
CA ASN A 61 11.59 5.44 1.39
C ASN A 61 11.50 4.58 0.13
N LYS A 62 11.21 5.26 -0.99
CA LYS A 62 11.04 4.62 -2.30
C LYS A 62 12.36 4.23 -2.98
N LYS A 63 13.50 4.69 -2.44
CA LYS A 63 14.83 4.37 -2.98
C LYS A 63 15.32 3.03 -2.43
N THR A 64 14.98 2.74 -1.18
CA THR A 64 15.19 1.44 -0.56
C THR A 64 14.09 0.48 -1.03
N VAL A 65 14.49 -0.67 -1.55
CA VAL A 65 13.59 -1.71 -2.08
C VAL A 65 14.01 -3.08 -1.56
N SER A 66 13.03 -3.89 -1.16
CA SER A 66 13.26 -5.26 -0.68
C SER A 66 13.76 -6.15 -1.81
N ASP A 67 14.28 -7.32 -1.48
CA ASP A 67 14.74 -8.26 -2.51
C ASP A 67 13.60 -8.73 -3.41
N TYR A 68 12.40 -8.89 -2.86
CA TYR A 68 11.19 -9.10 -3.65
C TYR A 68 10.86 -7.90 -4.56
N GLY A 69 10.95 -6.68 -4.04
CA GLY A 69 10.76 -5.45 -4.81
C GLY A 69 11.77 -5.30 -5.95
N LYS A 70 13.03 -5.69 -5.73
CA LYS A 70 14.08 -5.76 -6.76
C LYS A 70 13.75 -6.82 -7.80
N ALA A 71 13.38 -8.04 -7.38
CA ALA A 71 13.00 -9.12 -8.27
C ALA A 71 11.85 -8.71 -9.21
N LEU A 72 10.81 -8.08 -8.67
CA LEU A 72 9.70 -7.53 -9.45
C LEU A 72 10.18 -6.42 -10.40
N GLY A 73 11.00 -5.48 -9.92
CA GLY A 73 11.57 -4.42 -10.75
C GLY A 73 12.38 -4.94 -11.93
N THR A 74 13.18 -5.98 -11.72
CA THR A 74 13.94 -6.68 -12.77
C THR A 74 13.00 -7.38 -13.76
N ALA A 75 11.99 -8.11 -13.27
CA ALA A 75 11.03 -8.81 -14.12
C ALA A 75 10.23 -7.86 -15.03
N LEU A 76 9.86 -6.68 -14.50
CA LEU A 76 9.13 -5.67 -15.27
C LEU A 76 9.98 -4.96 -16.33
N GLY A 77 11.31 -4.92 -16.15
CA GLY A 77 12.25 -4.28 -17.08
C GLY A 77 12.09 -2.76 -17.24
N ALA A 78 11.08 -2.14 -16.64
CA ALA A 78 10.78 -0.73 -16.76
C ALA A 78 10.18 -0.16 -15.46
N LYS A 79 10.41 1.13 -15.25
CA LYS A 79 9.80 1.88 -14.14
C LYS A 79 8.37 2.26 -14.50
N ASN A 80 7.49 2.29 -13.51
CA ASN A 80 6.12 2.82 -13.65
C ASN A 80 5.28 2.09 -14.72
N VAL A 81 5.41 0.76 -14.80
CA VAL A 81 4.51 -0.08 -15.60
C VAL A 81 3.07 0.14 -15.11
N LYS A 82 2.16 0.41 -16.06
CA LYS A 82 0.73 0.62 -15.81
C LYS A 82 -0.14 -0.52 -16.33
N ASP A 83 0.44 -1.36 -17.18
CA ASP A 83 -0.20 -2.52 -17.76
C ASP A 83 -0.34 -3.59 -16.67
N VAL A 84 -1.59 -3.88 -16.32
CA VAL A 84 -1.96 -4.85 -15.28
C VAL A 84 -1.47 -6.25 -15.61
N ALA A 85 -1.56 -6.67 -16.88
CA ALA A 85 -1.11 -7.99 -17.29
C ALA A 85 0.40 -8.13 -17.07
N LYS A 86 1.18 -7.12 -17.48
CA LYS A 86 2.63 -7.10 -17.24
C LYS A 86 2.99 -7.05 -15.76
N ILE A 87 2.19 -6.37 -14.94
CA ILE A 87 2.38 -6.39 -13.49
C ILE A 87 2.14 -7.81 -12.95
N GLY A 88 1.05 -8.47 -13.39
CA GLY A 88 0.75 -9.84 -13.02
C GLY A 88 1.85 -10.83 -13.40
N GLU A 89 2.37 -10.74 -14.62
CA GLU A 89 3.50 -11.54 -15.11
C GLU A 89 4.78 -11.25 -14.31
N GLY A 90 5.06 -9.98 -14.04
CA GLY A 90 6.20 -9.59 -13.20
C GLY A 90 6.12 -10.15 -11.78
N LEU A 91 4.91 -10.22 -11.21
CA LEU A 91 4.68 -10.84 -9.90
C LEU A 91 4.92 -12.36 -9.94
N ASP A 92 4.51 -13.05 -11.01
CA ASP A 92 4.82 -14.47 -11.21
C ASP A 92 6.33 -14.73 -11.31
N GLU A 93 7.03 -13.90 -12.08
CA GLU A 93 8.49 -14.01 -12.24
C GLU A 93 9.23 -13.69 -10.94
N ALA A 94 8.77 -12.69 -10.18
CA ALA A 94 9.32 -12.38 -8.87
C ALA A 94 9.07 -13.52 -7.87
N ALA A 95 7.90 -14.15 -7.91
CA ALA A 95 7.55 -15.25 -7.03
C ALA A 95 8.47 -16.47 -7.21
N LYS A 96 9.05 -16.68 -8.40
CA LYS A 96 10.00 -17.78 -8.68
C LYS A 96 11.40 -17.54 -8.11
N LYS A 97 11.71 -16.33 -7.65
CA LYS A 97 13.03 -16.02 -7.10
C LYS A 97 13.18 -16.56 -5.68
N ASP A 98 14.43 -16.87 -5.34
CA ASP A 98 14.83 -17.32 -4.03
C ASP A 98 14.53 -16.25 -2.97
N ALA A 99 13.95 -16.69 -1.85
CA ALA A 99 13.62 -15.86 -0.70
C ALA A 99 14.49 -16.19 0.53
N GLY A 100 15.56 -16.97 0.34
CA GLY A 100 16.33 -17.59 1.41
C GLY A 100 15.73 -18.92 1.88
N ASP A 101 16.51 -19.63 2.71
CA ASP A 101 16.10 -20.87 3.38
C ASP A 101 15.59 -21.98 2.44
N GLY A 102 16.03 -21.98 1.18
CA GLY A 102 15.62 -22.95 0.16
C GLY A 102 14.17 -22.79 -0.30
N LYS A 103 13.54 -21.65 -0.01
CA LYS A 103 12.17 -21.31 -0.43
C LYS A 103 12.20 -20.20 -1.48
N THR A 104 11.17 -20.18 -2.32
CA THR A 104 10.91 -19.05 -3.21
C THR A 104 10.00 -18.02 -2.54
N PHE A 105 9.93 -16.81 -3.08
CA PHE A 105 8.95 -15.82 -2.60
C PHE A 105 7.51 -16.31 -2.80
N GLY A 106 7.26 -17.08 -3.86
CA GLY A 106 5.98 -17.74 -4.12
C GLY A 106 5.60 -18.70 -3.00
N ASP A 107 6.54 -19.48 -2.49
CA ASP A 107 6.31 -20.39 -1.36
C ASP A 107 5.92 -19.62 -0.09
N LEU A 108 6.62 -18.51 0.21
CA LEU A 108 6.26 -17.66 1.34
C LEU A 108 4.85 -17.07 1.21
N LEU A 109 4.52 -16.54 0.04
CA LEU A 109 3.21 -15.94 -0.25
C LEU A 109 2.09 -16.99 -0.19
N ALA A 110 2.36 -18.20 -0.67
CA ALA A 110 1.46 -19.34 -0.56
C ALA A 110 1.27 -19.82 0.89
N ASP A 111 2.31 -19.69 1.73
CA ASP A 111 2.29 -19.94 3.18
C ASP A 111 1.60 -18.80 3.98
N GLY A 112 1.12 -17.74 3.31
CA GLY A 112 0.48 -16.60 3.97
C GLY A 112 1.47 -15.66 4.67
N LYS A 113 2.73 -15.68 4.24
CA LYS A 113 3.80 -14.83 4.76
C LYS A 113 4.24 -13.83 3.69
N LEU A 114 4.45 -12.59 4.10
CA LEU A 114 5.07 -11.60 3.23
C LEU A 114 6.59 -11.82 3.13
N PRO A 115 7.20 -11.52 1.98
CA PRO A 115 8.66 -11.41 1.87
C PRO A 115 9.25 -10.44 2.88
N ALA A 116 10.54 -10.60 3.18
CA ALA A 116 11.26 -9.67 4.04
C ALA A 116 11.12 -8.23 3.52
N ALA A 117 10.83 -7.30 4.44
CA ALA A 117 10.75 -5.89 4.13
C ALA A 117 12.13 -5.34 3.77
N ALA A 118 12.16 -4.18 3.11
CA ALA A 118 13.43 -3.50 2.85
C ALA A 118 13.92 -2.82 4.14
N GLU A 119 15.15 -3.12 4.54
CA GLU A 119 15.88 -2.42 5.61
C GLU A 119 16.37 -1.04 5.16
#